data_AF-A0A958GN45-F1
#
_entry.id   AF-A0A958GN45-F1
#
_cell.length_a   1.000
_cell.length_b   1.000
_cell.length_c   1.000
_cell.angle_alpha   90.00
_cell.angle_beta   90.00
_cell.angle_gamma   90.00
#
_symmetry.space_group_name_H-M   'P 1'
#
loop_
_entity.id
_entity.type
_entity.pdbx_description
1 polymer ?
#
loop_
_entity_poly.entity_id
_entity_poly.type
_entity_poly.pdbx_seq_one_letter_code
_entity_poly.pdbx_strand_id
1 'polypeptide(L)'
;MTSRKAVEFKVLPVAAIGAAAALVFVVLLALGRESSFPALPTGSYVGSVTGLGDVGEANSPRSMYVERTAGGDALLFVVFQDEFRPQIVPITWRRPDSSAEERQTAGFLPPTVTFKTRQFTLHGAESNNQFTGEVLLDGSSVGIWSLRPISPKELRKDAIDSDSPFDVASWLRLKGEYRMAGEAHAELKRSIDEMQERREKLARYVQQGDALKQRAESRRVELEEKLTSVAETQEGRLAELKGYVRELDQLNRITRRGRTIELARRVGKRENKWYLVNWEQGMDLSSLEAGLANRMNVDVRKLDQQVNRARELDRLKTTIIEERARVRKLQKMYRDKIRENTGGQENIPAPTEGEGEQKPWWKKWDSLFG
;
A
#
# COMPACT_ATOMS: atom_id res chain seq x y z
N MET A 1 -66.24 31.77 -76.67
CA MET A 1 -66.78 32.16 -75.35
C MET A 1 -66.15 31.26 -74.30
N THR A 2 -65.13 31.79 -73.63
CA THR A 2 -64.33 31.14 -72.58
C THR A 2 -64.79 31.66 -71.23
N SER A 3 -65.17 30.78 -70.31
CA SER A 3 -65.36 31.13 -68.89
C SER A 3 -64.39 30.30 -68.06
N ARG A 4 -63.25 30.92 -67.71
CA ARG A 4 -62.31 30.40 -66.72
C ARG A 4 -62.87 30.69 -65.34
N LYS A 5 -63.29 29.66 -64.61
CA LYS A 5 -63.53 29.76 -63.17
C LYS A 5 -62.18 29.74 -62.44
N ALA A 6 -61.88 30.82 -61.73
CA ALA A 6 -60.74 30.91 -60.83
C ALA A 6 -60.97 29.99 -59.62
N VAL A 7 -60.00 29.13 -59.33
CA VAL A 7 -59.97 28.31 -58.12
C VAL A 7 -59.24 29.12 -57.05
N GLU A 8 -59.99 29.63 -56.07
CA GLU A 8 -59.41 30.26 -54.88
C GLU A 8 -58.80 29.18 -53.99
N PHE A 9 -57.47 29.09 -53.98
CA PHE A 9 -56.75 28.33 -52.97
C PHE A 9 -56.78 29.13 -51.66
N LYS A 10 -57.60 28.69 -50.70
CA LYS A 10 -57.52 29.15 -49.31
C LYS A 10 -56.16 28.77 -48.74
N VAL A 11 -55.26 29.73 -48.67
CA VAL A 11 -53.98 29.61 -47.98
C VAL A 11 -54.28 29.48 -46.48
N LEU A 12 -54.12 28.28 -45.94
CA LEU A 12 -54.12 28.07 -44.49
C LEU A 12 -53.03 28.96 -43.86
N PRO A 13 -53.33 29.71 -42.79
CA PRO A 13 -52.35 30.62 -42.20
C PRO A 13 -51.17 29.79 -41.68
N VAL A 14 -49.96 30.15 -42.12
CA VAL A 14 -48.69 29.49 -41.75
C VAL A 14 -48.54 29.31 -40.23
N ALA A 15 -49.14 30.21 -39.44
CA ALA A 15 -49.22 30.12 -37.99
C ALA A 15 -49.97 28.88 -37.46
N ALA A 16 -51.04 28.43 -38.13
CA ALA A 16 -51.80 27.24 -37.73
C ALA A 16 -51.03 25.95 -38.01
N ILE A 17 -50.28 25.91 -39.12
CA ILE A 17 -49.38 24.79 -39.45
C ILE A 17 -48.22 24.75 -38.46
N GLY A 18 -47.64 25.91 -38.11
CA GLY A 18 -46.59 26.02 -37.09
C GLY A 18 -47.04 25.58 -35.70
N ALA A 19 -48.24 25.96 -35.27
CA ALA A 19 -48.81 25.55 -33.99
C ALA A 19 -49.11 24.04 -33.94
N ALA A 20 -49.66 23.48 -35.01
CA ALA A 20 -49.91 22.03 -35.09
C ALA A 20 -48.59 21.23 -35.11
N ALA A 21 -47.57 21.69 -35.85
CA ALA A 21 -46.26 21.05 -35.87
C ALA A 21 -45.55 21.13 -34.50
N ALA A 22 -45.65 22.28 -33.81
CA ALA A 22 -45.12 22.43 -32.45
C ALA A 22 -45.85 21.51 -31.46
N LEU A 23 -47.16 21.38 -31.57
CA LEU A 23 -47.96 20.51 -30.71
C LEU A 23 -47.66 19.02 -30.97
N VAL A 24 -47.52 18.62 -32.23
CA VAL A 24 -47.07 17.27 -32.60
C VAL A 24 -45.64 17.02 -32.12
N PHE A 25 -44.75 18.01 -32.19
CA PHE A 25 -43.38 17.89 -31.70
C PHE A 25 -43.33 17.76 -30.16
N VAL A 26 -44.17 18.51 -29.43
CA VAL A 26 -44.33 18.39 -27.97
C VAL A 26 -44.92 17.03 -27.59
N VAL A 27 -45.94 16.55 -28.33
CA VAL A 27 -46.54 15.22 -28.12
C VAL A 27 -45.54 14.11 -28.45
N LEU A 28 -44.74 14.23 -29.51
CA LEU A 28 -43.67 13.26 -29.84
C LEU A 28 -42.52 13.28 -28.81
N LEU A 29 -42.16 14.46 -28.28
CA LEU A 29 -41.20 14.57 -27.17
C LEU A 29 -41.75 13.97 -25.86
N ALA A 30 -43.05 14.07 -25.63
CA ALA A 30 -43.71 13.42 -24.49
C ALA A 30 -43.79 11.89 -24.66
N LEU A 31 -44.19 11.40 -25.84
CA LEU A 31 -44.24 9.96 -26.16
C LEU A 31 -42.84 9.31 -26.19
N GLY A 32 -41.81 10.04 -26.63
CA GLY A 32 -40.42 9.56 -26.60
C GLY A 32 -39.85 9.37 -25.18
N ARG A 33 -40.44 10.04 -24.17
CA ARG A 33 -40.06 9.91 -22.75
C ARG A 33 -40.64 8.66 -22.08
N GLU A 34 -41.65 8.01 -22.66
CA GLU A 34 -42.35 6.87 -22.07
C GLU A 34 -41.62 5.53 -22.19
N SER A 35 -40.37 5.48 -22.69
CA SER A 35 -39.66 4.21 -22.92
C SER A 35 -38.23 4.15 -22.40
N SER A 36 -37.74 5.20 -21.74
CA SER A 36 -36.37 5.28 -21.18
C SER A 36 -36.40 5.44 -19.67
N PHE A 37 -35.25 5.21 -19.06
CA PHE A 37 -34.97 5.64 -17.70
C PHE A 37 -33.86 6.71 -17.74
N PRO A 38 -33.90 7.76 -16.90
CA PRO A 38 -32.95 8.86 -16.99
C PRO A 38 -31.52 8.37 -16.70
N ALA A 39 -30.53 8.94 -17.39
CA ALA A 39 -29.13 8.62 -17.14
C ALA A 39 -28.68 9.21 -15.80
N LEU A 40 -28.87 8.48 -14.71
CA LEU A 40 -28.48 8.93 -13.39
C LEU A 40 -26.96 9.21 -13.35
N PRO A 41 -26.53 10.41 -12.90
CA PRO A 41 -25.13 10.65 -12.59
C PRO A 41 -24.61 9.67 -11.53
N THR A 42 -23.28 9.51 -11.42
CA THR A 42 -22.69 8.74 -10.33
C THR A 42 -23.05 9.38 -8.99
N GLY A 43 -23.57 8.60 -8.06
CA GLY A 43 -24.01 9.12 -6.77
C GLY A 43 -25.10 8.28 -6.11
N SER A 44 -25.59 8.80 -4.99
CA SER A 44 -26.69 8.21 -4.22
C SER A 44 -27.93 9.08 -4.32
N TYR A 45 -29.08 8.44 -4.47
CA TYR A 45 -30.39 9.05 -4.68
C TYR A 45 -31.39 8.45 -3.70
N VAL A 46 -32.31 9.27 -3.22
CA VAL A 46 -33.41 8.86 -2.34
C VAL A 46 -34.71 9.40 -2.90
N GLY A 47 -35.80 8.68 -2.71
CA GLY A 47 -37.12 9.25 -2.89
C GLY A 47 -38.20 8.24 -2.59
N SER A 48 -39.30 8.27 -3.33
CA SER A 48 -40.49 7.47 -3.03
C SER A 48 -41.01 6.71 -4.24
N VAL A 49 -41.51 5.52 -4.02
CA VAL A 49 -42.14 4.66 -5.03
C VAL A 49 -43.52 4.20 -4.54
N THR A 50 -44.50 4.22 -5.44
CA THR A 50 -45.83 3.60 -5.28
C THR A 50 -46.00 2.52 -6.34
N GLY A 51 -47.03 1.67 -6.19
CA GLY A 51 -47.34 0.59 -7.10
C GLY A 51 -46.57 -0.71 -6.85
N LEU A 52 -45.56 -0.68 -5.98
CA LEU A 52 -44.83 -1.86 -5.52
C LEU A 52 -45.55 -2.45 -4.30
N GLY A 53 -46.47 -3.37 -4.53
CA GLY A 53 -47.23 -4.00 -3.45
C GLY A 53 -48.39 -4.85 -3.93
N ASP A 54 -49.07 -5.47 -2.97
CA ASP A 54 -50.36 -6.11 -3.23
C ASP A 54 -51.42 -5.02 -3.50
N VAL A 55 -52.53 -5.39 -4.16
CA VAL A 55 -53.53 -4.45 -4.71
C VAL A 55 -54.09 -3.45 -3.67
N GLY A 56 -54.06 -3.80 -2.38
CA GLY A 56 -54.47 -2.92 -1.27
C GLY A 56 -53.39 -1.96 -0.75
N GLU A 57 -52.10 -2.24 -0.96
CA GLU A 57 -50.96 -1.42 -0.50
C GLU A 57 -50.32 -0.59 -1.61
N ALA A 58 -50.72 -0.82 -2.87
CA ALA A 58 -50.13 -0.20 -4.05
C ALA A 58 -50.10 1.34 -4.02
N ASN A 59 -51.02 1.99 -3.28
CA ASN A 59 -51.07 3.45 -3.20
C ASN A 59 -50.23 4.04 -2.05
N SER A 60 -49.64 3.23 -1.19
CA SER A 60 -48.79 3.72 -0.09
C SER A 60 -47.39 4.07 -0.61
N PRO A 61 -46.92 5.33 -0.45
CA PRO A 61 -45.56 5.69 -0.87
C PRO A 61 -44.54 4.99 0.03
N ARG A 62 -43.64 4.22 -0.59
CA ARG A 62 -42.51 3.56 0.07
C ARG A 62 -41.24 4.33 -0.24
N SER A 63 -40.35 4.45 0.74
CA SER A 63 -39.05 5.08 0.49
C SER A 63 -38.16 4.14 -0.33
N MET A 64 -37.38 4.71 -1.24
CA MET A 64 -36.39 3.97 -2.00
C MET A 64 -35.05 4.69 -2.01
N TYR A 65 -33.99 3.89 -2.08
CA TYR A 65 -32.60 4.31 -2.25
C TYR A 65 -32.06 3.68 -3.53
N VAL A 66 -31.46 4.53 -4.36
CA VAL A 66 -30.81 4.11 -5.61
C VAL A 66 -29.40 4.64 -5.62
N GLU A 67 -28.44 3.80 -5.98
CA GLU A 67 -27.05 4.20 -6.09
C GLU A 67 -26.45 3.75 -7.42
N ARG A 68 -25.74 4.68 -8.06
CA ARG A 68 -24.89 4.40 -9.20
C ARG A 68 -23.43 4.56 -8.78
N THR A 69 -22.67 3.49 -8.84
CA THR A 69 -21.24 3.49 -8.51
C THR A 69 -20.41 4.12 -9.63
N ALA A 70 -19.28 4.75 -9.27
CA ALA A 70 -18.33 5.28 -10.23
C ALA A 70 -17.74 4.13 -11.08
N GLY A 71 -17.88 4.22 -12.40
CA GLY A 71 -17.40 3.18 -13.31
C GLY A 71 -18.18 1.86 -13.26
N GLY A 72 -19.30 1.81 -12.53
CA GLY A 72 -20.19 0.64 -12.51
C GLY A 72 -21.26 0.71 -13.60
N ASP A 73 -21.46 -0.41 -14.28
CA ASP A 73 -22.56 -0.63 -15.22
C ASP A 73 -23.79 -1.25 -14.52
N ALA A 74 -24.04 -0.86 -13.27
CA ALA A 74 -25.18 -1.33 -12.50
C ALA A 74 -25.69 -0.28 -11.52
N LEU A 75 -26.97 -0.39 -11.17
CA LEU A 75 -27.65 0.38 -10.14
C LEU A 75 -27.96 -0.54 -8.97
N LEU A 76 -27.63 -0.10 -7.75
CA LEU A 76 -28.14 -0.72 -6.54
C LEU A 76 -29.51 -0.11 -6.24
N PHE A 77 -30.55 -0.94 -6.24
CA PHE A 77 -31.91 -0.58 -5.87
C PHE A 77 -32.27 -1.18 -4.52
N VAL A 78 -32.73 -0.33 -3.61
CA VAL A 78 -33.26 -0.71 -2.30
C VAL A 78 -34.59 -0.01 -2.11
N VAL A 79 -35.66 -0.79 -1.97
CA VAL A 79 -36.98 -0.27 -1.57
C VAL A 79 -37.19 -0.68 -0.13
N PHE A 80 -37.52 0.29 0.72
CA PHE A 80 -37.72 0.06 2.14
C PHE A 80 -39.15 -0.40 2.39
N GLN A 81 -39.38 -1.68 2.13
CA GLN A 81 -40.63 -2.40 2.32
C GLN A 81 -40.31 -3.82 2.79
N ASP A 82 -41.21 -4.40 3.58
CA ASP A 82 -41.10 -5.78 4.03
C ASP A 82 -40.96 -6.73 2.83
N GLU A 83 -40.10 -7.75 2.97
CA GLU A 83 -39.79 -8.75 1.95
C GLU A 83 -39.05 -8.23 0.69
N PHE A 84 -38.84 -6.93 0.54
CA PHE A 84 -38.04 -6.41 -0.56
C PHE A 84 -36.55 -6.69 -0.31
N ARG A 85 -35.91 -7.41 -1.23
CA ARG A 85 -34.47 -7.64 -1.20
C ARG A 85 -33.74 -6.58 -2.01
N PRO A 86 -32.65 -5.99 -1.49
CA PRO A 86 -31.74 -5.17 -2.28
C PRO A 86 -31.32 -5.88 -3.57
N GLN A 87 -31.38 -5.17 -4.69
CA GLN A 87 -31.12 -5.73 -6.02
C GLN A 87 -30.07 -4.90 -6.76
N ILE A 88 -29.19 -5.60 -7.46
CA ILE A 88 -28.24 -4.99 -8.39
C ILE A 88 -28.81 -5.16 -9.79
N VAL A 89 -29.18 -4.04 -10.41
CA VAL A 89 -29.81 -4.02 -11.74
C VAL A 89 -28.77 -3.52 -12.75
N PRO A 90 -28.43 -4.31 -13.78
CA PRO A 90 -27.46 -3.89 -14.80
C PRO A 90 -27.99 -2.69 -15.58
N ILE A 91 -27.10 -1.76 -15.90
CA ILE A 91 -27.36 -0.60 -16.73
C ILE A 91 -27.06 -0.98 -18.18
N THR A 92 -28.07 -0.90 -19.04
CA THR A 92 -27.88 -1.00 -20.48
C THR A 92 -28.14 0.35 -21.12
N TRP A 93 -27.11 0.93 -21.73
CA TRP A 93 -27.24 2.21 -22.44
C TRP A 93 -28.05 2.03 -23.72
N ARG A 94 -28.96 2.97 -24.01
CA ARG A 94 -29.72 2.96 -25.27
C ARG A 94 -28.84 3.06 -26.52
N ARG A 95 -27.70 3.71 -26.40
CA ARG A 95 -26.69 3.85 -27.45
C ARG A 95 -25.33 3.44 -26.89
N PRO A 96 -24.97 2.15 -26.93
CA PRO A 96 -23.75 1.65 -26.31
C PRO A 96 -22.48 2.12 -27.01
N ASP A 97 -22.57 2.54 -28.28
CA ASP A 97 -21.41 2.97 -29.09
C ASP A 97 -21.25 4.49 -29.18
N SER A 98 -22.16 5.26 -28.58
CA SER A 98 -22.12 6.72 -28.64
C SER A 98 -21.09 7.31 -27.67
N SER A 99 -20.72 8.58 -27.87
CA SER A 99 -19.84 9.31 -26.96
C SER A 99 -20.45 9.41 -25.55
N ALA A 100 -19.64 9.68 -24.53
CA ALA A 100 -20.11 9.77 -23.15
C ALA A 100 -21.20 10.85 -22.95
N GLU A 101 -21.12 11.96 -23.69
CA GLU A 101 -22.11 13.04 -23.67
C GLU A 101 -23.44 12.63 -24.34
N GLU A 102 -23.35 11.90 -25.46
CA GLU A 102 -24.53 11.34 -26.14
C GLU A 102 -25.22 10.24 -25.31
N ARG A 103 -24.46 9.49 -24.52
CA ARG A 103 -25.01 8.48 -23.60
C ARG A 103 -25.82 9.13 -22.47
N GLN A 104 -25.32 10.21 -21.90
CA GLN A 104 -26.01 10.95 -20.83
C GLN A 104 -27.34 11.53 -21.31
N THR A 105 -27.40 12.01 -22.55
CA THR A 105 -28.64 12.55 -23.13
C THR A 105 -29.60 11.47 -23.61
N ALA A 106 -29.12 10.28 -24.00
CA ALA A 106 -29.96 9.18 -24.49
C ALA A 106 -30.66 8.36 -23.39
N GLY A 107 -30.18 8.40 -22.14
CA GLY A 107 -30.74 7.62 -21.03
C GLY A 107 -30.37 6.14 -21.05
N PHE A 108 -30.88 5.40 -20.05
CA PHE A 108 -30.77 3.96 -19.93
C PHE A 108 -31.99 3.27 -20.53
N LEU A 109 -31.84 1.98 -20.84
CA LEU A 109 -33.00 1.08 -20.91
C LEU A 109 -33.66 1.02 -19.52
N PRO A 110 -35.00 0.98 -19.46
CA PRO A 110 -35.74 0.87 -18.23
C PRO A 110 -35.26 -0.30 -17.34
N PRO A 111 -34.83 -0.04 -16.09
CA PRO A 111 -34.45 -1.10 -15.19
C PRO A 111 -35.68 -1.88 -14.72
N THR A 112 -35.50 -3.19 -14.57
CA THR A 112 -36.52 -4.09 -14.01
C THR A 112 -36.13 -4.45 -12.58
N VAL A 113 -37.05 -4.25 -11.63
CA VAL A 113 -36.92 -4.63 -10.23
C VAL A 113 -37.92 -5.74 -9.90
N THR A 114 -37.49 -6.73 -9.11
CA THR A 114 -38.33 -7.86 -8.72
C THR A 114 -38.83 -7.66 -7.29
N PHE A 115 -40.14 -7.81 -7.07
CA PHE A 115 -40.70 -7.87 -5.72
C PHE A 115 -41.63 -9.07 -5.59
N LYS A 116 -41.40 -9.88 -4.55
CA LYS A 116 -42.00 -11.22 -4.40
C LYS A 116 -41.77 -12.05 -5.67
N THR A 117 -42.81 -12.27 -6.47
CA THR A 117 -42.79 -13.02 -7.74
C THR A 117 -43.05 -12.16 -8.97
N ARG A 118 -43.19 -10.84 -8.81
CA ARG A 118 -43.56 -9.90 -9.88
C ARG A 118 -42.35 -9.06 -10.30
N GLN A 119 -42.28 -8.76 -11.60
CA GLN A 119 -41.27 -7.89 -12.18
C GLN A 119 -41.90 -6.55 -12.55
N PHE A 120 -41.27 -5.47 -12.12
CA PHE A 120 -41.73 -4.11 -12.36
C PHE A 120 -40.67 -3.37 -13.15
N THR A 121 -41.09 -2.63 -14.16
CA THR A 121 -40.19 -1.87 -15.03
C THR A 121 -40.34 -0.38 -14.73
N LEU A 122 -39.24 0.31 -14.48
CA LEU A 122 -39.24 1.72 -14.11
C LEU A 122 -38.94 2.59 -15.34
N HIS A 123 -39.90 3.41 -15.73
CA HIS A 123 -39.78 4.34 -16.86
C HIS A 123 -39.75 5.75 -16.31
N GLY A 124 -39.02 6.68 -16.93
CA GLY A 124 -39.07 8.07 -16.48
C GLY A 124 -38.08 8.99 -17.17
N ALA A 125 -38.02 10.21 -16.64
CA ALA A 125 -37.17 11.27 -17.15
C ALA A 125 -36.64 12.14 -16.01
N GLU A 126 -35.64 12.95 -16.35
CA GLU A 126 -35.18 14.03 -15.49
C GLU A 126 -36.01 15.29 -15.73
N SER A 127 -36.44 15.93 -14.64
CA SER A 127 -37.18 17.19 -14.63
C SER A 127 -36.74 18.02 -13.42
N ASN A 128 -36.25 19.25 -13.64
CA ASN A 128 -35.90 20.20 -12.58
C ASN A 128 -35.01 19.62 -11.46
N ASN A 129 -33.88 18.97 -11.80
CA ASN A 129 -32.96 18.30 -10.86
C ASN A 129 -33.58 17.16 -10.02
N GLN A 130 -34.78 16.69 -10.40
CA GLN A 130 -35.43 15.53 -9.84
C GLN A 130 -35.65 14.50 -10.94
N PHE A 131 -35.57 13.23 -10.59
CA PHE A 131 -35.85 12.13 -11.50
C PHE A 131 -37.21 11.57 -11.14
N THR A 132 -38.11 11.45 -12.09
CA THR A 132 -39.47 10.97 -11.83
C THR A 132 -39.95 10.09 -12.96
N GLY A 133 -40.88 9.21 -12.65
CA GLY A 133 -41.59 8.48 -13.69
C GLY A 133 -42.57 7.45 -13.15
N GLU A 134 -42.81 6.43 -13.96
CA GLU A 134 -43.86 5.45 -13.77
C GLU A 134 -43.29 4.06 -13.50
N VAL A 135 -44.03 3.30 -12.69
CA VAL A 135 -43.78 1.89 -12.41
C VAL A 135 -44.76 1.09 -13.25
N LEU A 136 -44.23 0.26 -14.15
CA LEU A 136 -45.03 -0.59 -15.03
C LEU A 136 -45.02 -2.04 -14.54
N LEU A 137 -46.18 -2.69 -14.53
CA LEU A 137 -46.35 -4.14 -14.38
C LEU A 137 -47.02 -4.65 -15.64
N ASP A 138 -46.38 -5.60 -16.34
CA ASP A 138 -46.88 -6.16 -17.61
C ASP A 138 -47.27 -5.09 -18.66
N GLY A 139 -46.53 -3.98 -18.68
CA GLY A 139 -46.74 -2.85 -19.59
C GLY A 139 -47.83 -1.85 -19.17
N SER A 140 -48.54 -2.10 -18.06
CA SER A 140 -49.53 -1.19 -17.50
C SER A 140 -48.96 -0.38 -16.33
N SER A 141 -49.27 0.91 -16.27
CA SER A 141 -48.82 1.79 -15.19
C SER A 141 -49.56 1.46 -13.89
N VAL A 142 -48.81 1.07 -12.86
CA VAL A 142 -49.32 0.66 -11.54
C VAL A 142 -48.93 1.62 -10.42
N GLY A 143 -48.02 2.56 -10.70
CA GLY A 143 -47.56 3.53 -9.71
C GLY A 143 -46.56 4.52 -10.27
N ILE A 144 -46.03 5.35 -9.39
CA ILE A 144 -45.08 6.41 -9.71
C ILE A 144 -43.85 6.32 -8.83
N TRP A 145 -42.72 6.79 -9.34
CA TRP A 145 -41.48 6.84 -8.61
C TRP A 145 -40.86 8.24 -8.72
N SER A 146 -40.15 8.66 -7.68
CA SER A 146 -39.39 9.90 -7.67
C SER A 146 -38.07 9.71 -6.95
N LEU A 147 -36.98 10.28 -7.47
CA LEU A 147 -35.65 10.26 -6.89
C LEU A 147 -35.07 11.67 -6.91
N ARG A 148 -34.39 12.03 -5.82
CA ARG A 148 -33.58 13.23 -5.73
C ARG A 148 -32.16 12.87 -5.30
N PRO A 149 -31.13 13.58 -5.78
CA PRO A 149 -29.77 13.38 -5.31
C PRO A 149 -29.67 13.69 -3.81
N ILE A 150 -28.95 12.84 -3.06
CA ILE A 150 -28.70 13.10 -1.65
C ILE A 150 -27.68 14.22 -1.54
N SER A 151 -28.04 15.34 -0.91
CA SER A 151 -27.11 16.43 -0.70
C SER A 151 -26.07 16.06 0.38
N PRO A 152 -24.80 16.53 0.28
CA PRO A 152 -23.80 16.28 1.32
C PRO A 152 -24.16 16.81 2.71
N LYS A 153 -25.13 17.74 2.80
CA LYS A 153 -25.63 18.30 4.06
C LYS A 153 -26.59 17.36 4.76
N GLU A 154 -27.42 16.64 4.01
CA GLU A 154 -28.34 15.61 4.55
C GLU A 154 -27.60 14.40 5.11
N LEU A 155 -26.35 14.18 4.71
CA LEU A 155 -25.50 13.15 5.31
C LEU A 155 -25.04 13.50 6.75
N ARG A 156 -25.38 14.69 7.27
CA ARG A 156 -25.07 15.11 8.64
C ARG A 156 -26.26 14.78 9.55
N LYS A 157 -25.96 14.26 10.76
CA LYS A 157 -26.91 13.73 11.76
C LYS A 157 -28.12 14.61 12.11
N ASP A 158 -28.08 15.91 11.81
CA ASP A 158 -29.04 16.89 12.34
C ASP A 158 -29.97 17.50 11.28
N ALA A 159 -29.91 17.05 10.02
CA ALA A 159 -30.58 17.73 8.89
C ALA A 159 -31.64 16.90 8.14
N ILE A 160 -31.89 15.66 8.54
CA ILE A 160 -32.93 14.83 7.92
C ILE A 160 -34.20 14.94 8.76
N ASP A 161 -34.96 16.02 8.54
CA ASP A 161 -36.40 15.98 8.79
C ASP A 161 -37.00 15.09 7.71
N SER A 162 -37.13 13.80 7.99
CA SER A 162 -37.87 12.91 7.11
C SER A 162 -39.17 12.50 7.78
N ASP A 163 -40.28 13.03 7.26
CA ASP A 163 -41.61 12.40 7.28
C ASP A 163 -41.64 11.01 6.58
N SER A 164 -40.46 10.41 6.34
CA SER A 164 -40.31 9.05 5.85
C SER A 164 -40.36 8.08 7.04
N PRO A 165 -41.04 6.94 6.90
CA PRO A 165 -41.04 5.89 7.92
C PRO A 165 -39.67 5.22 8.10
N PHE A 166 -38.63 5.60 7.36
CA PHE A 166 -37.33 4.92 7.36
C PHE A 166 -36.14 5.87 7.57
N ASP A 167 -35.26 5.51 8.51
CA ASP A 167 -34.03 6.24 8.82
C ASP A 167 -32.91 5.93 7.80
N VAL A 168 -32.93 6.69 6.70
CA VAL A 168 -31.91 6.65 5.65
C VAL A 168 -30.51 6.95 6.21
N ALA A 169 -30.39 7.81 7.22
CA ALA A 169 -29.10 8.12 7.85
C ALA A 169 -28.50 6.88 8.53
N SER A 170 -29.31 6.13 9.27
CA SER A 170 -28.89 4.87 9.87
C SER A 170 -28.48 3.83 8.83
N TRP A 171 -29.20 3.71 7.71
CA TRP A 171 -28.80 2.83 6.60
C TRP A 171 -27.44 3.21 6.02
N LEU A 172 -27.21 4.49 5.73
CA LEU A 172 -25.95 4.97 5.18
C LEU A 172 -24.80 4.78 6.17
N ARG A 173 -25.04 4.97 7.47
CA ARG A 173 -24.06 4.68 8.52
C ARG A 173 -23.72 3.19 8.57
N LEU A 174 -24.72 2.31 8.60
CA LEU A 174 -24.55 0.86 8.61
C LEU A 174 -23.78 0.38 7.37
N LYS A 175 -24.09 0.93 6.19
CA LYS A 175 -23.35 0.66 4.96
C LYS A 175 -21.88 1.09 5.08
N GLY A 176 -21.62 2.25 5.68
CA GLY A 176 -20.26 2.72 5.96
C GLY A 176 -19.50 1.80 6.92
N GLU A 177 -20.13 1.41 8.02
CA GLU A 177 -19.57 0.48 9.01
C GLU A 177 -19.28 -0.89 8.37
N TYR A 178 -20.21 -1.41 7.55
CA TYR A 178 -20.02 -2.66 6.83
C TYR A 178 -18.85 -2.60 5.84
N ARG A 179 -18.68 -1.48 5.13
CA ARG A 179 -17.54 -1.27 4.24
C ARG A 179 -16.23 -1.28 5.01
N MET A 180 -16.14 -0.53 6.11
CA MET A 180 -14.95 -0.50 6.96
C MET A 180 -14.62 -1.89 7.54
N ALA A 181 -15.65 -2.62 7.98
CA ALA A 181 -15.49 -4.00 8.45
C ALA A 181 -15.03 -4.94 7.34
N GLY A 182 -15.53 -4.78 6.12
CA GLY A 182 -15.11 -5.54 4.95
C GLY A 182 -13.65 -5.28 4.55
N GLU A 183 -13.22 -4.02 4.59
CA GLU A 183 -11.82 -3.62 4.37
C GLU A 183 -10.89 -4.22 5.44
N ALA A 184 -11.27 -4.11 6.72
CA ALA A 184 -10.54 -4.71 7.83
C ALA A 184 -10.47 -6.25 7.74
N HIS A 185 -11.56 -6.91 7.32
CA HIS A 185 -11.58 -8.35 7.10
C HIS A 185 -10.68 -8.76 5.92
N ALA A 186 -10.66 -8.00 4.83
CA ALA A 186 -9.76 -8.25 3.71
C ALA A 186 -8.29 -8.10 4.09
N GLU A 187 -7.95 -7.09 4.90
CA GLU A 187 -6.60 -6.90 5.44
C GLU A 187 -6.20 -8.03 6.38
N LEU A 188 -7.08 -8.43 7.31
CA LEU A 188 -6.84 -9.55 8.21
C LEU A 188 -6.61 -10.85 7.42
N LYS A 189 -7.39 -11.09 6.37
CA LYS A 189 -7.23 -12.27 5.51
C LYS A 189 -5.85 -12.30 4.85
N ARG A 190 -5.39 -11.17 4.28
CA ARG A 190 -4.03 -11.04 3.72
C ARG A 190 -2.96 -11.33 4.77
N SER A 191 -3.12 -10.79 5.99
CA SER A 191 -2.18 -11.04 7.08
C SER A 191 -2.11 -12.52 7.48
N ILE A 192 -3.25 -13.20 7.51
CA ILE A 192 -3.31 -14.65 7.77
C ILE A 192 -2.57 -15.42 6.68
N ASP A 193 -2.81 -15.10 5.41
CA ASP A 193 -2.16 -15.75 4.27
C ASP A 193 -0.63 -15.55 4.33
N GLU A 194 -0.15 -14.33 4.61
CA GLU A 194 1.28 -14.05 4.81
C GLU A 194 1.89 -14.86 5.97
N MET A 195 1.16 -14.98 7.09
CA MET A 195 1.63 -15.73 8.25
C MET A 195 1.64 -17.24 7.97
N GLN A 196 0.70 -17.77 7.18
CA GLN A 196 0.72 -19.14 6.70
C GLN A 196 1.92 -19.40 5.79
N GLU A 197 2.20 -18.53 4.81
CA GLU A 197 3.40 -18.66 3.97
C GLU A 197 4.69 -18.64 4.79
N ARG A 198 4.79 -17.76 5.79
CA ARG A 198 5.95 -17.71 6.70
C ARG A 198 6.07 -19.01 7.50
N ARG A 199 4.95 -19.54 8.00
CA ARG A 199 4.93 -20.81 8.73
C ARG A 199 5.37 -21.97 7.84
N GLU A 200 4.92 -22.02 6.59
CA GLU A 200 5.35 -23.04 5.63
C GLU A 200 6.84 -22.93 5.31
N LYS A 201 7.36 -21.71 5.09
CA LYS A 201 8.80 -21.49 4.89
C LYS A 201 9.61 -21.97 6.09
N LEU A 202 9.18 -21.64 7.31
CA LEU A 202 9.82 -22.11 8.54
C LEU A 202 9.73 -23.63 8.67
N ALA A 203 8.58 -24.25 8.38
CA ALA A 203 8.43 -25.70 8.40
C ALA A 203 9.39 -26.38 7.41
N ARG A 204 9.56 -25.83 6.19
CA ARG A 204 10.55 -26.30 5.22
C ARG A 204 11.97 -26.16 5.75
N TYR A 205 12.31 -25.04 6.40
CA TYR A 205 13.63 -24.88 7.02
C TYR A 205 13.89 -25.88 8.15
N VAL A 206 12.88 -26.19 8.96
CA VAL A 206 13.00 -27.22 10.01
C VAL A 206 13.18 -28.60 9.39
N GLN A 207 12.39 -28.97 8.38
CA GLN A 207 12.53 -30.25 7.67
C GLN A 207 13.88 -30.37 6.95
N GLN A 208 14.39 -29.28 6.41
CA GLN A 208 15.71 -29.22 5.75
C GLN A 208 16.86 -28.95 6.73
N GLY A 209 16.60 -28.93 8.05
CA GLY A 209 17.58 -28.54 9.05
C GLY A 209 18.86 -29.38 8.99
N ASP A 210 18.73 -30.69 8.82
CA ASP A 210 19.87 -31.60 8.75
C ASP A 210 20.63 -31.47 7.42
N ALA A 211 19.92 -31.25 6.30
CA ALA A 211 20.55 -30.99 5.01
C ALA A 211 21.32 -29.65 5.02
N LEU A 212 20.81 -28.63 5.70
CA LEU A 212 21.49 -27.34 5.87
C LEU A 212 22.73 -27.47 6.76
N LYS A 213 22.67 -28.26 7.84
CA LYS A 213 23.84 -28.57 8.68
C LYS A 213 24.92 -29.29 7.87
N GLN A 214 24.55 -30.35 7.14
CA GLN A 214 25.49 -31.07 6.28
C GLN A 214 26.13 -30.16 5.23
N ARG A 215 25.36 -29.23 4.63
CA ARG A 215 25.87 -28.25 3.67
C ARG A 215 26.81 -27.21 4.30
N ALA A 216 26.55 -26.83 5.56
CA ALA A 216 27.42 -25.93 6.30
C ALA A 216 28.73 -26.62 6.68
N GLU A 217 28.66 -27.87 7.13
CA GLU A 217 29.82 -28.71 7.43
C GLU A 217 30.67 -28.97 6.19
N SER A 218 30.06 -29.33 5.06
CA SER A 218 30.80 -29.56 3.81
C SER A 218 31.52 -28.31 3.32
N ARG A 219 30.87 -27.13 3.41
CA ARG A 219 31.52 -25.85 3.12
C ARG A 219 32.65 -25.53 4.09
N ARG A 220 32.52 -25.89 5.36
CA ARG A 220 33.59 -25.69 6.34
C ARG A 220 34.82 -26.51 5.97
N VAL A 221 34.63 -27.77 5.62
CA VAL A 221 35.71 -28.65 5.16
C VAL A 221 36.35 -28.10 3.87
N GLU A 222 35.55 -27.68 2.89
CA GLU A 222 36.07 -27.07 1.65
C GLU A 222 36.89 -25.79 1.91
N LEU A 223 36.45 -24.96 2.88
CA LEU A 223 37.17 -23.75 3.26
C LEU A 223 38.45 -24.06 4.05
N GLU A 224 38.44 -25.06 4.92
CA GLU A 224 39.63 -25.53 5.62
C GLU A 224 40.68 -26.04 4.61
N GLU A 225 40.27 -26.81 3.59
CA GLU A 225 41.16 -27.28 2.51
C GLU A 225 41.71 -26.14 1.64
N LYS A 226 40.90 -25.11 1.37
CA LYS A 226 41.37 -23.89 0.69
C LYS A 226 42.35 -23.10 1.55
N LEU A 227 42.15 -23.07 2.86
CA LEU A 227 43.07 -22.39 3.77
C LEU A 227 44.41 -23.12 3.87
N THR A 228 44.41 -24.45 3.96
CA THR A 228 45.66 -25.23 4.00
C THR A 228 46.44 -25.10 2.70
N SER A 229 45.78 -25.21 1.54
CA SER A 229 46.45 -25.01 0.24
C SER A 229 47.00 -23.59 0.07
N VAL A 230 46.28 -22.55 0.53
CA VAL A 230 46.81 -21.19 0.55
C VAL A 230 48.00 -21.05 1.51
N ALA A 231 47.96 -21.69 2.68
CA ALA A 231 49.08 -21.68 3.62
C ALA A 231 50.33 -22.35 3.02
N GLU A 232 50.18 -23.52 2.39
CA GLU A 232 51.27 -24.24 1.72
C GLU A 232 51.87 -23.43 0.57
N THR A 233 51.04 -22.79 -0.26
CA THR A 233 51.53 -21.93 -1.34
C THR A 233 52.25 -20.69 -0.81
N GLN A 234 51.82 -20.12 0.32
CA GLN A 234 52.53 -19.03 0.98
C GLN A 234 53.86 -19.48 1.55
N GLU A 235 53.92 -20.63 2.21
CA GLU A 235 55.18 -21.20 2.72
C GLU A 235 56.17 -21.48 1.58
N GLY A 236 55.70 -22.05 0.47
CA GLY A 236 56.50 -22.25 -0.74
C GLY A 236 57.08 -20.93 -1.28
N ARG A 237 56.24 -19.90 -1.44
CA ARG A 237 56.70 -18.56 -1.88
C ARG A 237 57.67 -17.91 -0.89
N LEU A 238 57.45 -18.09 0.41
CA LEU A 238 58.38 -17.60 1.43
C LEU A 238 59.73 -18.32 1.37
N ALA A 239 59.74 -19.62 1.08
CA ALA A 239 60.96 -20.39 0.87
C ALA A 239 61.71 -19.93 -0.39
N GLU A 240 61.00 -19.70 -1.50
CA GLU A 240 61.56 -19.12 -2.73
C GLU A 240 62.15 -17.73 -2.50
N LEU A 241 61.41 -16.85 -1.81
CA LEU A 241 61.89 -15.51 -1.44
C LEU A 241 63.16 -15.59 -0.58
N LYS A 242 63.22 -16.51 0.39
CA LYS A 242 64.45 -16.75 1.17
C LYS A 242 65.60 -17.24 0.28
N GLY A 243 65.31 -18.07 -0.72
CA GLY A 243 66.26 -18.50 -1.76
C GLY A 243 66.82 -17.30 -2.54
N TYR A 244 65.95 -16.47 -3.12
CA TYR A 244 66.35 -15.27 -3.85
C TYR A 244 67.12 -14.27 -2.99
N VAL A 245 66.74 -14.09 -1.71
CA VAL A 245 67.50 -13.24 -0.79
C VAL A 245 68.91 -13.77 -0.57
N ARG A 246 69.09 -15.09 -0.44
CA ARG A 246 70.43 -15.70 -0.32
C ARG A 246 71.25 -15.53 -1.60
N GLU A 247 70.63 -15.69 -2.76
CA GLU A 247 71.28 -15.46 -4.06
C GLU A 247 71.68 -14.00 -4.25
N LEU A 248 70.81 -13.05 -3.88
CA LEU A 248 71.12 -11.62 -3.88
C LEU A 248 72.25 -11.27 -2.90
N ASP A 249 72.29 -11.89 -1.72
CA ASP A 249 73.39 -11.73 -0.77
C ASP A 249 74.72 -12.28 -1.33
N GLN A 250 74.68 -13.43 -2.01
CA GLN A 250 75.84 -13.98 -2.71
C GLN A 250 76.32 -13.05 -3.83
N LEU A 251 75.41 -12.55 -4.67
CA LEU A 251 75.71 -11.59 -5.73
C LEU A 251 76.28 -10.28 -5.17
N ASN A 252 75.75 -9.78 -4.05
CA ASN A 252 76.29 -8.62 -3.35
C ASN A 252 77.73 -8.85 -2.86
N ARG A 253 78.04 -10.05 -2.35
CA ARG A 253 79.39 -10.41 -1.88
C ARG A 253 80.40 -10.60 -3.01
N ILE A 254 79.97 -11.14 -4.14
CA ILE A 254 80.84 -11.48 -5.28
C ILE A 254 81.09 -10.25 -6.17
N THR A 255 80.10 -9.37 -6.35
CA THR A 255 80.24 -8.22 -7.25
C THR A 255 80.93 -7.03 -6.59
N ARG A 256 81.86 -6.36 -7.31
CA ARG A 256 82.52 -5.12 -6.84
C ARG A 256 81.52 -3.99 -6.53
N ARG A 257 80.41 -3.92 -7.28
CA ARG A 257 79.29 -2.99 -7.06
C ARG A 257 78.49 -3.33 -5.80
N GLY A 258 78.25 -4.61 -5.51
CA GLY A 258 77.59 -5.05 -4.28
C GLY A 258 78.37 -4.72 -3.02
N ARG A 259 79.70 -4.92 -3.02
CA ARG A 259 80.59 -4.53 -1.92
C ARG A 259 80.58 -3.02 -1.65
N THR A 260 80.51 -2.20 -2.71
CA THR A 260 80.43 -0.74 -2.56
C THR A 260 79.07 -0.28 -2.02
N ILE A 261 77.98 -0.91 -2.45
CA ILE A 261 76.64 -0.66 -1.89
C ILE A 261 76.56 -1.10 -0.41
N GLU A 262 77.14 -2.24 -0.05
CA GLU A 262 77.17 -2.70 1.34
C GLU A 262 78.01 -1.77 2.24
N LEU A 263 79.15 -1.30 1.74
CA LEU A 263 79.95 -0.27 2.41
C LEU A 263 79.15 1.03 2.58
N ALA A 264 78.46 1.50 1.54
CA ALA A 264 77.59 2.67 1.61
C ALA A 264 76.44 2.47 2.62
N ARG A 265 75.86 1.27 2.71
CA ARG A 265 74.81 0.94 3.70
C ARG A 265 75.35 0.88 5.12
N ARG A 266 76.57 0.38 5.33
CA ARG A 266 77.25 0.38 6.64
C ARG A 266 77.68 1.79 7.06
N VAL A 267 78.10 2.63 6.11
CA VAL A 267 78.39 4.05 6.34
C VAL A 267 77.09 4.77 6.68
N GLY A 268 76.03 4.61 5.88
CA GLY A 268 74.71 5.18 6.16
C GLY A 268 74.11 4.71 7.48
N LYS A 269 74.27 3.44 7.88
CA LYS A 269 73.85 2.98 9.22
C LYS A 269 74.70 3.57 10.34
N ARG A 270 76.02 3.73 10.14
CA ARG A 270 76.90 4.40 11.11
C ARG A 270 76.57 5.88 11.24
N GLU A 271 76.36 6.56 10.13
CA GLU A 271 75.93 7.96 10.08
C GLU A 271 74.55 8.12 10.70
N ASN A 272 73.58 7.28 10.37
CA ASN A 272 72.24 7.37 10.96
C ASN A 272 72.25 7.07 12.47
N LYS A 273 73.12 6.16 12.93
CA LYS A 273 73.34 5.93 14.36
C LYS A 273 74.05 7.12 15.03
N TRP A 274 75.01 7.74 14.34
CA TRP A 274 75.69 8.96 14.78
C TRP A 274 74.71 10.14 14.85
N TYR A 275 73.83 10.28 13.86
CA TYR A 275 72.73 11.24 13.86
C TYR A 275 71.78 10.95 15.01
N LEU A 276 71.26 9.73 15.19
CA LEU A 276 70.38 9.41 16.33
C LEU A 276 71.02 9.75 17.69
N VAL A 277 72.28 9.38 17.91
CA VAL A 277 72.99 9.63 19.19
C VAL A 277 73.30 11.11 19.41
N ASN A 278 73.68 11.86 18.38
CA ASN A 278 74.00 13.29 18.50
C ASN A 278 72.78 14.21 18.37
N TRP A 279 71.68 13.72 17.82
CA TRP A 279 70.41 14.42 17.71
C TRP A 279 69.60 14.32 19.00
N GLU A 280 69.76 13.24 19.78
CA GLU A 280 69.18 13.10 21.13
C GLU A 280 69.79 14.08 22.16
N GLN A 281 71.01 14.59 21.93
CA GLN A 281 71.67 15.53 22.85
C GLN A 281 71.40 17.01 22.52
N GLY A 282 70.64 17.31 21.45
CA GLY A 282 70.65 18.63 20.82
C GLY A 282 69.36 19.46 20.85
N MET A 283 68.15 18.92 20.66
CA MET A 283 66.94 19.79 20.53
C MET A 283 65.59 19.11 20.84
N ASP A 284 64.66 19.97 21.28
CA ASP A 284 63.24 19.78 21.60
C ASP A 284 62.49 18.73 20.75
N LEU A 285 61.95 17.71 21.44
CA LEU A 285 61.12 16.60 20.93
C LEU A 285 59.88 17.04 20.13
N SER A 286 59.38 18.26 20.32
CA SER A 286 58.15 18.76 19.68
C SER A 286 58.31 19.03 18.17
N SER A 287 59.52 19.38 17.71
CA SER A 287 59.80 19.62 16.29
C SER A 287 59.97 18.33 15.48
N LEU A 288 60.34 17.23 16.17
CA LEU A 288 60.61 15.93 15.58
C LEU A 288 59.34 15.09 15.40
N GLU A 289 58.33 15.24 16.27
CA GLU A 289 57.00 14.67 16.05
C GLU A 289 56.34 15.24 14.78
N ALA A 290 56.51 16.54 14.51
CA ALA A 290 56.04 17.17 13.28
C ALA A 290 56.79 16.66 12.02
N GLY A 291 58.09 16.32 12.15
CA GLY A 291 58.90 15.76 11.06
C GLY A 291 58.67 14.26 10.80
N LEU A 292 58.40 13.48 11.85
CA LEU A 292 58.08 12.05 11.76
C LEU A 292 56.66 11.81 11.23
N ALA A 293 55.70 12.67 11.57
CA ALA A 293 54.35 12.66 10.98
C ALA A 293 54.40 12.86 9.45
N ASN A 294 55.28 13.75 8.96
CA ASN A 294 55.49 13.97 7.53
C ASN A 294 56.23 12.81 6.83
N ARG A 295 57.09 12.05 7.52
CA ARG A 295 57.84 10.93 6.93
C ARG A 295 57.15 9.57 7.03
N MET A 296 56.28 9.35 8.01
CA MET A 296 55.56 8.08 8.17
C MET A 296 54.22 8.00 7.43
N ASN A 297 53.79 9.06 6.72
CA ASN A 297 52.51 9.11 6.02
C ASN A 297 51.31 8.75 6.94
N VAL A 298 51.45 9.00 8.25
CA VAL A 298 50.38 8.83 9.24
C VAL A 298 49.71 10.17 9.37
N ASP A 299 48.58 10.29 8.68
CA ASP A 299 47.75 11.49 8.67
C ASP A 299 47.11 11.68 10.06
N VAL A 300 47.71 12.55 10.87
CA VAL A 300 47.28 12.85 12.25
C VAL A 300 45.79 13.23 12.30
N ARG A 301 45.26 13.86 11.25
CA ARG A 301 43.84 14.18 11.12
C ARG A 301 42.95 12.95 10.99
N LYS A 302 43.41 11.90 10.30
CA LYS A 302 42.67 10.63 10.22
C LYS A 302 42.68 9.91 11.55
N LEU A 303 43.76 10.01 12.32
CA LEU A 303 43.86 9.41 13.65
C LEU A 303 42.90 10.11 14.63
N ASP A 304 42.86 11.45 14.61
CA ASP A 304 41.88 12.23 15.38
C ASP A 304 40.43 11.93 14.97
N GLN A 305 40.16 11.76 13.67
CA GLN A 305 38.84 11.34 13.19
C GLN A 305 38.46 9.94 13.68
N GLN A 306 39.40 9.00 13.70
CA GLN A 306 39.14 7.65 14.22
C GLN A 306 38.90 7.65 15.73
N VAL A 307 39.66 8.44 16.49
CA VAL A 307 39.46 8.61 17.93
C VAL A 307 38.10 9.26 18.23
N ASN A 308 37.70 10.27 17.46
CA ASN A 308 36.39 10.89 17.61
C ASN A 308 35.24 9.93 17.26
N ARG A 309 35.38 9.13 16.19
CA ARG A 309 34.42 8.06 15.86
C ARG A 309 34.33 7.00 16.96
N ALA A 310 35.45 6.62 17.57
CA ALA A 310 35.46 5.68 18.68
C ALA A 310 34.69 6.24 19.91
N ARG A 311 34.90 7.52 20.23
CA ARG A 311 34.17 8.20 21.31
C ARG A 311 32.68 8.34 21.02
N GLU A 312 32.29 8.62 19.77
CA GLU A 312 30.89 8.63 19.35
C GLU A 312 30.24 7.25 19.44
N LEU A 313 30.94 6.20 19.04
CA LEU A 313 30.45 4.82 19.17
C LEU A 313 30.21 4.44 20.63
N ASP A 314 31.08 4.84 21.56
CA ASP A 314 30.88 4.57 22.98
C ASP A 314 29.74 5.41 23.59
N ARG A 315 29.55 6.66 23.14
CA ARG A 315 28.34 7.44 23.46
C ARG A 315 27.07 6.75 22.96
N LEU A 316 27.05 6.28 21.70
CA LEU A 316 25.88 5.60 21.15
C LEU A 316 25.58 4.29 21.88
N LYS A 317 26.60 3.52 22.28
CA LYS A 317 26.41 2.30 23.09
C LYS A 317 25.76 2.62 24.44
N THR A 318 26.18 3.67 25.13
CA THR A 318 25.59 4.07 26.42
C THR A 318 24.14 4.51 26.25
N THR A 319 23.83 5.31 25.24
CA THR A 319 22.45 5.70 24.92
C THR A 319 21.56 4.50 24.57
N ILE A 320 22.06 3.51 23.82
CA ILE A 320 21.31 2.28 23.52
C ILE A 320 21.00 1.49 24.80
N ILE A 321 21.93 1.45 25.76
CA ILE A 321 21.71 0.77 27.04
C ILE A 321 20.61 1.48 27.84
N GLU A 322 20.63 2.82 27.87
CA GLU A 322 19.60 3.64 28.53
C GLU A 322 18.21 3.47 27.89
N GLU A 323 18.13 3.49 26.56
CA GLU A 323 16.87 3.27 25.83
C GLU A 323 16.34 1.85 26.04
N ARG A 324 17.21 0.83 26.07
CA ARG A 324 16.81 -0.53 26.44
C ARG A 324 16.25 -0.61 27.86
N ALA A 325 16.83 0.12 28.81
CA ALA A 325 16.30 0.19 30.18
C ALA A 325 14.93 0.90 30.22
N ARG A 326 14.76 1.98 29.44
CA ARG A 326 13.49 2.71 29.30
C ARG A 326 12.39 1.85 28.70
N VAL A 327 12.68 1.10 27.64
CA VAL A 327 11.74 0.16 27.01
C VAL A 327 11.34 -0.94 28.00
N ARG A 328 12.27 -1.51 28.76
CA ARG A 328 11.92 -2.49 29.82
C ARG A 328 11.00 -1.90 30.87
N LYS A 329 11.23 -0.64 31.29
CA LYS A 329 10.38 0.05 32.26
C LYS A 329 8.97 0.28 31.70
N LEU A 330 8.85 0.70 30.44
CA LEU A 330 7.56 0.86 29.75
C LEU A 330 6.81 -0.47 29.59
N GLN A 331 7.51 -1.55 29.21
CA GLN A 331 6.93 -2.89 29.13
C GLN A 331 6.44 -3.40 30.49
N LYS A 332 7.17 -3.08 31.58
CA LYS A 332 6.72 -3.41 32.94
C LYS A 332 5.46 -2.64 33.30
N MET A 333 5.43 -1.31 33.08
CA MET A 333 4.23 -0.50 33.32
C MET A 333 3.03 -0.96 32.48
N TYR A 334 3.24 -1.38 31.23
CA TYR A 334 2.16 -1.91 30.39
C TYR A 334 1.62 -3.24 30.92
N ARG A 335 2.50 -4.15 31.37
CA ARG A 335 2.10 -5.39 32.05
C ARG A 335 1.33 -5.12 33.34
N ASP A 336 1.82 -4.20 34.17
CA ASP A 336 1.18 -3.86 35.44
C ASP A 336 -0.20 -3.20 35.20
N LYS A 337 -0.32 -2.32 34.19
CA LYS A 337 -1.60 -1.69 33.80
C LYS A 337 -2.61 -2.66 33.19
N ILE A 338 -2.14 -3.65 32.42
CA ILE A 338 -3.01 -4.75 31.98
C ILE A 338 -3.47 -5.54 33.20
N ARG A 339 -2.58 -5.86 34.14
CA ARG A 339 -2.93 -6.63 35.34
C ARG A 339 -3.95 -5.93 36.24
N GLU A 340 -3.90 -4.59 36.34
CA GLU A 340 -4.90 -3.79 37.07
C GLU A 340 -6.26 -3.71 36.35
N ASN A 341 -6.27 -3.61 35.01
CA ASN A 341 -7.52 -3.49 34.25
C ASN A 341 -8.29 -4.81 34.06
N THR A 342 -7.64 -5.98 34.17
CA THR A 342 -8.29 -7.28 33.91
C THR A 342 -8.73 -8.05 35.16
N GLY A 343 -8.79 -7.42 36.35
CA GLY A 343 -9.54 -7.94 37.50
C GLY A 343 -9.35 -9.43 37.82
N GLY A 344 -8.13 -9.95 37.77
CA GLY A 344 -7.81 -11.29 38.28
C GLY A 344 -8.43 -12.48 37.55
N GLN A 345 -8.72 -12.40 36.24
CA GLN A 345 -9.00 -13.60 35.43
C GLN A 345 -7.75 -14.08 34.68
N GLU A 346 -7.09 -15.08 35.25
CA GLU A 346 -6.12 -15.94 34.58
C GLU A 346 -6.80 -16.67 33.42
N ASN A 347 -6.46 -16.27 32.19
CA ASN A 347 -6.19 -17.17 31.06
C ASN A 347 -5.79 -16.34 29.84
N ILE A 348 -4.60 -15.75 29.91
CA ILE A 348 -3.84 -15.40 28.71
C ILE A 348 -2.60 -16.30 28.77
N PRO A 349 -2.38 -17.21 27.80
CA PRO A 349 -1.15 -17.98 27.78
C PRO A 349 0.01 -17.00 27.73
N ALA A 350 0.91 -17.13 28.70
CA ALA A 350 2.16 -16.39 28.71
C ALA A 350 2.83 -16.53 27.33
N PRO A 351 3.38 -15.46 26.74
CA PRO A 351 4.31 -15.64 25.65
C PRO A 351 5.44 -16.48 26.23
N THR A 352 5.63 -17.67 25.65
CA THR A 352 6.65 -18.63 26.03
C THR A 352 7.94 -17.88 26.26
N GLU A 353 8.42 -17.90 27.50
CA GLU A 353 9.77 -17.51 27.81
C GLU A 353 10.66 -18.33 26.87
N GLY A 354 11.28 -17.65 25.91
CA GLY A 354 12.51 -18.13 25.35
C GLY A 354 13.54 -18.06 26.47
N GLU A 355 13.51 -19.05 27.37
CA GLU A 355 14.66 -19.49 28.14
C GLU A 355 15.75 -19.90 27.14
N GLY A 356 16.46 -18.88 26.69
CA GLY A 356 17.73 -18.99 26.05
C GLY A 356 18.48 -17.79 26.58
N GLU A 357 19.25 -17.99 27.64
CA GLU A 357 20.43 -17.18 27.90
C GLU A 357 21.29 -17.23 26.63
N GLN A 358 20.96 -16.40 25.63
CA GLN A 358 21.86 -16.09 24.54
C GLN A 358 22.97 -15.27 25.18
N LYS A 359 23.99 -15.99 25.65
CA LYS A 359 25.33 -15.44 25.76
C LYS A 359 25.55 -14.61 24.49
N PRO A 360 25.86 -13.32 24.62
CA PRO A 360 26.01 -12.48 23.46
C PRO A 360 27.04 -13.12 22.53
N TRP A 361 26.78 -13.11 21.23
CA TRP A 361 27.50 -13.90 20.23
C TRP A 361 29.03 -13.69 20.24
N TRP A 362 29.53 -12.58 20.79
CA TRP A 362 30.96 -12.33 20.99
C TRP A 362 31.59 -13.14 22.13
N LYS A 363 30.85 -13.51 23.18
CA LYS A 363 31.37 -14.41 24.24
C LYS A 363 31.58 -15.86 23.77
N LYS A 364 31.05 -16.23 22.60
CA LYS A 364 31.26 -17.54 21.97
C LYS A 364 32.59 -17.62 21.20
N TRP A 365 33.20 -16.46 20.91
CA TRP A 365 34.51 -16.36 20.26
C TRP A 365 35.65 -16.56 21.26
N ASP A 366 35.55 -15.98 22.47
CA ASP A 366 36.61 -16.13 23.49
C ASP A 366 36.77 -17.56 24.01
N SER A 367 35.75 -18.41 23.90
CA SER A 367 35.82 -19.83 24.29
C SER A 367 36.37 -20.77 23.21
N LEU A 368 36.67 -20.27 22.01
CA LEU A 368 37.25 -21.05 20.90
C LEU A 368 38.76 -20.85 20.76
N PHE A 369 39.34 -19.92 21.52
CA PHE A 369 40.77 -19.58 21.47
C PHE A 369 41.46 -19.60 22.85
N GLY A 370 40.85 -20.26 23.85
CA GLY A 370 41.40 -20.47 25.19
C GLY A 370 41.82 -21.92 25.40
#